data_AF-A0A2Z2HUC9-F1
#
_entry.id   AF-A0A2Z2HUC9-F1
#
_cell.length_a   1.000
_cell.length_b   1.000
_cell.length_c   1.000
_cell.angle_alpha   90.00
_cell.angle_beta   90.00
_cell.angle_gamma   90.00
#
_symmetry.space_group_name_H-M   'P 1'
#
loop_
_entity.id
_entity.type
_entity.pdbx_description
1 polymer ?
#
loop_
_entity_poly.entity_id
_entity_poly.type
_entity_poly.pdbx_seq_one_letter_code
_entity_poly.pdbx_strand_id
1 'polypeptide(L)' 'MNDFVAKCRKCGSKILIPDQGPCTDLEFMDYIVGCGKQCKCGQNDWELLSQ' A
#
# COMPACT_ATOMS: atom_id res chain seq x y z
N MET A 1 12.21 -12.45 -0.78
CA MET A 1 11.39 -11.42 -0.10
C MET A 1 10.72 -10.64 -1.21
N ASN A 2 9.42 -10.88 -1.41
CA ASN A 2 8.67 -10.24 -2.50
C ASN A 2 8.05 -8.97 -1.94
N ASP A 3 8.77 -7.85 -1.97
CA ASP A 3 8.21 -6.57 -1.55
C ASP A 3 7.01 -6.22 -2.45
N PHE A 4 5.85 -5.96 -1.86
CA PHE A 4 4.67 -5.54 -2.59
C PHE A 4 4.77 -4.05 -2.92
N VAL A 5 4.39 -3.68 -4.14
CA VAL A 5 4.34 -2.28 -4.55
C VAL A 5 2.89 -1.82 -4.48
N ALA A 6 2.58 -0.92 -3.55
CA ALA A 6 1.30 -0.23 -3.56
C ALA A 6 1.42 1.06 -4.36
N LYS A 7 0.50 1.27 -5.30
CA LYS A 7 0.40 2.50 -6.08
C LYS A 7 -0.87 3.22 -5.70
N CYS A 8 -0.86 4.55 -5.63
CA CYS A 8 -2.10 5.29 -5.50
C CYS A 8 -2.77 5.45 -6.87
N ARG A 9 -4.04 5.06 -6.96
CA ARG A 9 -4.86 5.19 -8.17
C ARG A 9 -5.03 6.64 -8.61
N LYS A 10 -5.08 7.58 -7.66
CA LYS A 10 -5.27 9.02 -7.92
C LYS A 10 -3.98 9.73 -8.28
N CYS A 11 -2.95 9.51 -7.46
CA CYS A 11 -1.75 10.35 -7.43
C CYS A 11 -0.53 9.69 -8.08
N GLY A 12 -0.65 8.40 -8.40
CA GLY A 12 0.41 7.59 -9.01
C GLY A 12 1.60 7.33 -8.08
N SER A 13 1.60 7.85 -6.86
CA SER A 13 2.65 7.60 -5.87
C SER A 13 2.78 6.12 -5.61
N LYS A 14 4.00 5.64 -5.45
CA LYS A 14 4.31 4.25 -5.14
C LYS A 14 4.95 4.17 -3.77
N ILE A 15 4.59 3.17 -3.00
CA ILE A 15 5.23 2.81 -1.74
C ILE A 15 5.60 1.33 -1.78
N LEU A 16 6.75 1.02 -1.20
CA LEU A 16 7.18 -0.36 -0.98
C LEU A 16 6.63 -0.82 0.37
N ILE A 17 6.03 -1.99 0.38
CA ILE A 17 5.47 -2.61 1.57
C ILE A 17 6.19 -3.95 1.74
N PRO A 18 6.85 -4.16 2.89
CA PRO A 18 7.53 -5.42 3.15
C PRO A 18 6.51 -6.54 3.17
N ASP A 19 6.88 -7.69 2.59
CA ASP A 19 6.09 -8.92 2.64
C ASP A 19 5.85 -9.32 4.10
N GLN A 20 4.62 -9.11 4.59
CA GLN A 20 4.20 -9.48 5.95
C GLN A 20 3.70 -10.93 6.02
N GLY A 21 3.77 -11.70 4.91
CA GLY A 21 3.16 -13.02 4.78
C GLY A 21 1.74 -12.95 4.21
N PRO A 22 0.90 -14.00 4.37
CA PRO A 22 -0.44 -14.04 3.81
C PRO A 22 -1.39 -13.09 4.57
N CYS A 23 -1.31 -11.80 4.26
CA CYS A 23 -2.24 -10.79 4.75
C CYS A 23 -3.44 -10.68 3.80
N THR A 24 -4.61 -10.43 4.39
CA THR A 24 -5.81 -10.05 3.63
C THR A 24 -5.74 -8.58 3.19
N ASP A 25 -6.48 -8.19 2.14
CA ASP A 25 -6.54 -6.80 1.67
C ASP A 25 -6.92 -5.79 2.78
N LEU A 26 -7.69 -6.22 3.79
CA LEU A 26 -8.06 -5.40 4.95
C LEU A 26 -6.86 -5.13 5.87
N GLU A 27 -6.10 -6.17 6.22
CA GLU A 27 -4.88 -6.01 7.05
C GLU A 27 -3.82 -5.19 6.33
N PHE A 28 -3.79 -5.27 5.01
CA PHE A 28 -2.94 -4.44 4.17
C PHE A 28 -3.30 -2.94 4.23
N MET A 29 -4.60 -2.61 4.13
CA MET A 29 -5.04 -1.22 4.26
C MET A 29 -4.78 -0.68 5.67
N ASP A 30 -5.02 -1.51 6.69
CA ASP A 30 -4.75 -1.15 8.08
C ASP A 30 -3.24 -0.91 8.30
N TYR A 31 -2.36 -1.72 7.69
CA TYR A 31 -0.92 -1.49 7.73
C TYR A 31 -0.51 -0.16 7.09
N ILE A 32 -1.03 0.19 5.91
CA ILE A 32 -0.71 1.48 5.27
C ILE A 32 -1.13 2.65 6.15
N VAL A 33 -2.33 2.57 6.73
CA VAL A 33 -2.87 3.59 7.63
C VAL A 33 -2.06 3.65 8.93
N GLY A 34 -1.76 2.49 9.54
CA GLY A 34 -1.01 2.34 10.78
C GLY A 34 0.47 2.72 10.68
N CYS A 35 1.10 2.50 9.52
CA CYS A 35 2.44 3.02 9.23
C CYS A 35 2.46 4.53 8.92
N GLY A 36 1.30 5.20 8.92
CA GLY A 36 1.20 6.63 8.62
C GLY A 36 1.56 6.98 7.17
N LYS A 37 1.48 6.03 6.24
CA LYS A 37 1.81 6.25 4.83
C LYS A 37 0.63 6.94 4.13
N GLN A 38 0.55 8.27 4.27
CA GLN A 38 -0.39 9.08 3.49
C GLN A 38 0.11 9.29 2.04
N CYS A 39 -0.79 9.19 1.04
CA CYS A 39 -0.45 9.66 -0.32
C CYS A 39 -0.23 11.16 -0.26
N LYS A 40 0.69 11.65 -1.07
CA LYS A 40 0.86 13.10 -1.31
C LYS A 40 -0.43 13.81 -1.75
N CYS A 41 -1.43 13.10 -2.27
CA CYS A 41 -2.72 13.68 -2.65
C CYS A 41 -3.77 13.69 -1.52
N GLY A 42 -3.47 13.12 -0.36
CA GLY A 42 -4.40 13.03 0.78
C GLY A 42 -5.57 12.06 0.62
N GLN A 43 -5.78 11.42 -0.54
CA GLN A 43 -6.92 10.53 -0.77
C GLN A 43 -6.71 9.08 -0.30
N ASN A 44 -5.45 8.65 -0.15
CA ASN A 44 -5.07 7.31 0.34
C ASN A 44 -5.77 6.13 -0.39
N ASP A 45 -6.07 6.33 -1.67
CA ASP A 45 -6.68 5.33 -2.54
C ASP A 45 -5.58 4.46 -3.17
N TRP A 46 -5.16 3.43 -2.45
CA TRP A 46 -4.06 2.53 -2.80
C TRP A 46 -4.55 1.27 -3.52
N GLU A 47 -3.85 0.86 -4.57
CA GLU A 47 -3.97 -0.43 -5.25
C GLU A 47 -2.67 -1.21 -5.08
N LEU A 48 -2.78 -2.52 -4.82
CA LEU A 48 -1.66 -3.43 -4.85
C LEU A 48 -1.31 -3.77 -6.29
N LEU A 49 -0.05 -3.55 -6.66
CA LEU A 49 0.49 -4.08 -7.91
C LEU A 49 1.06 -5.47 -7.60
N SER A 50 0.26 -6.51 -7.85
CA SER A 50 0.75 -7.88 -7.95
C SER A 50 1.64 -7.99 -9.18
N GLN A 51 2.87 -8.48 -9.01
CA GLN A 51 3.78 -8.80 -10.12
C GLN A 51 3.21 -9.90 -11.02
#